data_AF-A0A6V8EKC3-F1
#
_entry.id   AF-A0A6V8EKC3-F1
#
_cell.length_a   1.000
_cell.length_b   1.000
_cell.length_c   1.000
_cell.angle_alpha   90.00
_cell.angle_beta   90.00
_cell.angle_gamma   90.00
#
_symmetry.space_group_name_H-M   'P 1'
#
loop_
_entity.id
_entity.type
_entity.pdbx_description
1 polymer ?
#
loop_
_entity_poly.entity_id
_entity_poly.type
_entity_poly.pdbx_seq_one_letter_code
_entity_poly.pdbx_strand_id
1 'polypeptide(L)'
;PTNPCSNLLDTDEDGLNNYFENSTGCDLIFGFGGNGTTDTYFTLWDDADTDDGGVTDGQEYLDGTNPQNNSADDLNPMDSDGDGIPDTIEQAIGLDWLNPDTDGGGIPDGQECGPDFWILNCVG
;
A
#
# COMPACT_ATOMS: atom_id res chain seq x y z
N PRO A 1 -4.33 -14.01 -23.57
CA PRO A 1 -3.27 -13.05 -23.20
C PRO A 1 -1.92 -13.77 -23.12
N THR A 2 -0.95 -13.38 -23.96
CA THR A 2 0.38 -14.03 -24.05
C THR A 2 1.43 -13.35 -23.17
N ASN A 3 1.07 -12.31 -22.42
CA ASN A 3 1.98 -11.68 -21.47
C ASN A 3 1.83 -12.38 -20.10
N PRO A 4 2.86 -13.09 -19.61
CA PRO A 4 2.81 -13.76 -18.32
C PRO A 4 2.71 -12.77 -17.15
N CYS A 5 3.16 -11.52 -17.31
CA CYS A 5 3.00 -10.44 -16.32
C CYS A 5 1.55 -9.99 -16.11
N SER A 6 0.63 -10.36 -17.00
CA SER A 6 -0.79 -10.01 -16.91
C SER A 6 -1.67 -11.24 -16.69
N ASN A 7 -1.14 -12.26 -16.02
CA ASN A 7 -1.95 -13.40 -15.61
C ASN A 7 -2.76 -13.04 -14.35
N LEU A 8 -3.76 -13.87 -14.00
CA LEU A 8 -4.68 -13.62 -12.89
C LEU A 8 -4.51 -14.62 -11.74
N LEU A 9 -3.45 -15.42 -11.75
CA LEU A 9 -3.16 -16.33 -10.66
C LEU A 9 -2.39 -15.54 -9.60
N ASP A 10 -3.03 -15.34 -8.47
CA ASP A 10 -2.57 -14.64 -7.27
C ASP A 10 -2.96 -15.58 -6.13
N THR A 11 -1.97 -16.11 -5.40
CA THR A 11 -2.19 -17.24 -4.48
C THR A 11 -2.32 -16.81 -3.03
N ASP A 12 -1.59 -15.77 -2.65
CA ASP A 12 -1.59 -15.13 -1.34
C ASP A 12 -2.53 -13.92 -1.28
N GLU A 13 -3.15 -13.55 -2.40
CA GLU A 13 -4.20 -12.54 -2.52
C GLU A 13 -3.73 -11.12 -2.16
N ASP A 14 -2.47 -10.82 -2.44
CA ASP A 14 -1.81 -9.55 -2.12
C ASP A 14 -1.95 -8.48 -3.23
N GLY A 15 -2.49 -8.89 -4.39
CA GLY A 15 -2.70 -8.03 -5.56
C GLY A 15 -1.61 -8.13 -6.63
N LEU A 16 -0.54 -8.88 -6.38
CA LEU A 16 0.44 -9.32 -7.35
C LEU A 16 0.08 -10.71 -7.87
N ASN A 17 0.55 -11.07 -9.06
CA ASN A 17 0.31 -12.42 -9.58
C ASN A 17 1.59 -13.25 -9.43
N ASN A 18 1.46 -14.57 -9.25
CA ASN A 18 2.58 -15.47 -8.98
C ASN A 18 3.77 -15.34 -9.97
N TYR A 19 3.49 -14.94 -11.22
CA TYR A 19 4.56 -14.74 -12.20
C TYR A 19 5.29 -13.42 -11.98
N PHE A 20 4.56 -12.35 -11.68
CA PHE A 20 5.12 -11.05 -11.33
C PHE A 20 6.05 -11.18 -10.12
N GLU A 21 5.62 -11.91 -9.09
CA GLU A 21 6.38 -12.06 -7.85
C GLU A 21 7.66 -12.89 -8.02
N ASN A 22 7.56 -13.96 -8.81
CA ASN A 22 8.67 -14.85 -9.11
C ASN A 22 9.42 -14.46 -10.40
N SER A 23 9.28 -13.23 -10.90
CA SER A 23 10.11 -12.75 -12.00
C SER A 23 10.20 -11.22 -12.12
N THR A 24 11.43 -10.72 -12.26
CA THR A 24 11.67 -9.30 -12.57
C THR A 24 11.42 -8.97 -14.03
N GLY A 25 11.16 -7.69 -14.31
CA GLY A 25 11.10 -7.16 -15.68
C GLY A 25 9.69 -7.07 -16.26
N CYS A 26 8.68 -7.30 -15.43
CA CYS A 26 7.32 -6.90 -15.76
C CYS A 26 7.20 -5.38 -15.76
N ASP A 27 6.52 -4.83 -16.75
CA ASP A 27 6.33 -3.38 -16.80
C ASP A 27 5.35 -2.96 -15.70
N LEU A 28 5.71 -1.95 -14.91
CA LEU A 28 4.82 -1.33 -13.92
C LEU A 28 3.85 -0.38 -14.65
N ILE A 29 2.94 -0.95 -15.46
CA ILE A 29 2.00 -0.20 -16.31
C ILE A 29 0.71 0.09 -15.52
N PHE A 30 0.66 1.31 -14.97
CA PHE A 30 -0.40 1.93 -14.15
C PHE A 30 -0.44 1.51 -12.67
N GLY A 31 -0.44 2.50 -11.77
CA GLY A 31 -0.66 2.34 -10.33
C GLY A 31 0.56 2.62 -9.45
N PHE A 32 1.75 2.26 -9.91
CA PHE A 32 2.94 2.13 -9.06
C PHE A 32 4.00 3.24 -9.23
N GLY A 33 3.58 4.48 -9.50
CA GLY A 33 4.50 5.65 -9.62
C GLY A 33 5.51 5.65 -10.78
N GLY A 34 5.61 4.56 -11.54
CA GLY A 34 6.64 4.33 -12.55
C GLY A 34 6.19 4.61 -13.98
N ASN A 35 6.38 5.82 -14.48
CA ASN A 35 6.23 6.07 -15.92
C ASN A 35 7.39 5.42 -16.70
N GLY A 36 7.25 4.13 -17.03
CA GLY A 36 8.22 3.35 -17.80
C GLY A 36 9.29 2.61 -16.98
N THR A 37 9.01 2.28 -15.71
CA THR A 37 9.88 1.44 -14.88
C THR A 37 9.49 -0.03 -14.99
N THR A 38 10.50 -0.90 -14.92
CA THR A 38 10.33 -2.35 -14.84
C THR A 38 10.45 -2.78 -13.40
N ASP A 39 9.69 -3.78 -13.03
CA ASP A 39 9.84 -4.49 -11.77
C ASP A 39 11.30 -4.96 -11.56
N THR A 40 11.82 -4.69 -10.37
CA THR A 40 13.16 -5.04 -9.90
C THR A 40 13.16 -5.91 -8.64
N TYR A 41 12.02 -6.16 -8.02
CA TYR A 41 11.92 -6.94 -6.80
C TYR A 41 11.51 -8.37 -7.12
N PHE A 42 11.71 -9.24 -6.14
CA PHE A 42 11.34 -10.65 -6.20
C PHE A 42 10.65 -10.95 -4.88
N THR A 43 9.37 -11.21 -4.94
CA THR A 43 8.51 -11.50 -3.80
C THR A 43 8.09 -12.97 -3.82
N LEU A 44 7.38 -13.40 -2.79
CA LEU A 44 7.01 -14.79 -2.57
C LEU A 44 5.54 -15.00 -2.95
N TRP A 45 5.31 -15.66 -4.09
CA TRP A 45 3.96 -16.00 -4.59
C TRP A 45 2.99 -16.70 -3.63
N ASP A 46 3.45 -17.16 -2.48
CA ASP A 46 2.66 -17.85 -1.47
C ASP A 46 2.71 -17.17 -0.10
N ASP A 47 3.20 -15.92 -0.05
CA ASP A 47 3.41 -15.14 1.15
C ASP A 47 3.20 -13.64 0.86
N ALA A 48 2.06 -13.12 1.31
CA ALA A 48 1.59 -11.78 0.96
C ALA A 48 2.47 -10.63 1.48
N ASP A 49 3.42 -10.90 2.39
CA ASP A 49 4.31 -9.94 3.05
C ASP A 49 5.72 -10.55 3.10
N THR A 50 6.47 -10.38 2.01
CA THR A 50 7.74 -11.10 1.79
C THR A 50 8.81 -10.73 2.83
N ASP A 51 8.76 -9.52 3.39
CA ASP A 51 9.78 -9.03 4.31
C ASP A 51 9.36 -8.94 5.79
N ASP A 52 8.17 -9.45 6.08
CA ASP A 52 7.54 -9.54 7.40
C ASP A 52 7.37 -8.15 8.07
N GLY A 53 7.10 -7.11 7.30
CA GLY A 53 6.96 -5.72 7.76
C GLY A 53 5.55 -5.28 8.13
N GLY A 54 4.56 -6.09 7.79
CA GLY A 54 3.14 -5.87 8.08
C GLY A 54 2.39 -5.14 6.97
N VAL A 55 3.04 -4.85 5.84
CA VAL A 55 2.42 -4.33 4.62
C VAL A 55 2.51 -5.41 3.56
N THR A 56 1.45 -5.57 2.76
CA THR A 56 1.49 -6.60 1.71
C THR A 56 2.34 -6.15 0.55
N ASP A 57 3.02 -7.08 -0.15
CA ASP A 57 3.96 -6.72 -1.21
C ASP A 57 3.29 -5.85 -2.29
N GLY A 58 2.08 -6.21 -2.72
CA GLY A 58 1.29 -5.41 -3.64
C GLY A 58 1.00 -3.97 -3.18
N GLN A 59 0.81 -3.75 -1.87
CA GLN A 59 0.60 -2.43 -1.29
C GLN A 59 1.92 -1.64 -1.23
N GLU A 60 3.01 -2.31 -0.88
CA GLU A 60 4.34 -1.71 -0.90
C GLU A 60 4.78 -1.23 -2.28
N TYR A 61 4.43 -1.96 -3.35
CA TYR A 61 4.62 -1.46 -4.71
C TYR A 61 3.84 -0.15 -4.94
N LEU A 62 2.62 -0.02 -4.42
CA LEU A 62 1.79 1.20 -4.56
C LEU A 62 2.44 2.36 -3.81
N ASP A 63 2.97 2.07 -2.63
CA ASP A 63 3.64 3.02 -1.74
C ASP A 63 5.06 3.37 -2.21
N GLY A 64 5.63 2.55 -3.09
CA GLY A 64 6.99 2.69 -3.59
C GLY A 64 8.06 2.33 -2.55
N THR A 65 7.72 1.48 -1.58
CA THR A 65 8.62 0.90 -0.58
C THR A 65 9.28 -0.36 -1.16
N ASN A 66 10.05 -1.09 -0.36
CA ASN A 66 10.79 -2.26 -0.83
C ASN A 66 10.21 -3.56 -0.23
N PRO A 67 9.35 -4.27 -1.00
CA PRO A 67 8.67 -5.45 -0.49
C PRO A 67 9.55 -6.67 -0.25
N GLN A 68 10.78 -6.65 -0.76
CA GLN A 68 11.58 -7.87 -0.77
C GLN A 68 12.32 -8.11 0.55
N ASN A 69 12.77 -7.05 1.25
CA ASN A 69 13.71 -7.21 2.37
C ASN A 69 13.92 -5.97 3.24
N ASN A 70 13.00 -5.02 3.27
CA ASN A 70 13.17 -3.80 4.05
C ASN A 70 11.89 -3.34 4.77
N SER A 71 11.35 -4.18 5.65
CA SER A 71 10.24 -3.89 6.58
C SER A 71 10.29 -2.58 7.38
N ALA A 72 11.43 -1.89 7.37
CA ALA A 72 11.58 -0.57 7.98
C ALA A 72 11.14 0.59 7.08
N ASP A 73 10.91 0.37 5.77
CA ASP A 73 10.38 1.39 4.86
C ASP A 73 8.87 1.28 4.59
N ASP A 74 8.24 0.21 5.06
CA ASP A 74 6.80 -0.01 5.13
C ASP A 74 5.99 1.20 5.59
N LEU A 75 5.00 1.55 4.77
CA LEU A 75 3.96 2.50 5.13
C LEU A 75 2.74 1.73 5.63
N ASN A 76 2.78 1.41 6.92
CA ASN A 76 1.81 0.51 7.55
C ASN A 76 0.35 1.00 7.45
N PRO A 77 -0.57 0.24 6.81
CA PRO A 77 -1.97 0.58 6.57
C PRO A 77 -2.91 0.21 7.73
N MET A 78 -2.40 -0.16 8.92
CA MET A 78 -3.25 -0.47 10.08
C MET A 78 -4.20 0.72 10.30
N ASP A 79 -5.51 0.50 10.14
CA ASP A 79 -6.59 1.48 10.29
C ASP A 79 -7.54 0.91 11.36
N SER A 80 -7.23 1.24 12.61
CA SER A 80 -7.83 0.64 13.80
C SER A 80 -9.28 1.04 14.01
N ASP A 81 -9.69 2.20 13.48
CA ASP A 81 -11.05 2.70 13.59
C ASP A 81 -11.88 2.59 12.29
N GLY A 82 -11.23 2.24 11.18
CA GLY A 82 -11.82 1.82 9.92
C GLY A 82 -12.35 2.98 9.07
N ASP A 83 -11.73 4.15 9.18
CA ASP A 83 -12.20 5.37 8.55
C ASP A 83 -11.53 5.67 7.19
N GLY A 84 -10.49 4.91 6.84
CA GLY A 84 -9.74 5.01 5.59
C GLY A 84 -8.41 5.74 5.69
N ILE A 85 -7.97 6.19 6.87
CA ILE A 85 -6.61 6.67 7.13
C ILE A 85 -5.85 5.64 7.98
N PRO A 86 -4.60 5.31 7.64
CA PRO A 86 -3.80 4.47 8.52
C PRO A 86 -3.45 5.14 9.86
N ASP A 87 -3.48 4.39 10.96
CA ASP A 87 -3.10 4.76 12.33
C ASP A 87 -1.80 5.57 12.38
N THR A 88 -0.80 5.15 11.59
CA THR A 88 0.50 5.81 11.54
C THR A 88 0.43 7.19 10.91
N ILE A 89 -0.42 7.37 9.91
CA ILE A 89 -0.69 8.62 9.22
C ILE A 89 -1.54 9.53 10.10
N GLU A 90 -2.58 9.01 10.73
CA GLU A 90 -3.39 9.74 11.70
C GLU A 90 -2.55 10.27 12.85
N GLN A 91 -1.69 9.42 13.42
CA GLN A 91 -0.77 9.82 14.47
C GLN A 91 0.22 10.91 13.98
N ALA A 92 0.63 10.87 12.71
CA ALA A 92 1.55 11.86 12.14
C ALA A 92 0.88 13.22 11.86
N ILE A 93 -0.37 13.22 11.41
CA ILE A 93 -1.14 14.45 11.09
C ILE A 93 -1.94 14.99 12.28
N GLY A 94 -1.99 14.24 13.39
CA GLY A 94 -2.56 14.67 14.67
C GLY A 94 -4.02 14.29 14.88
N LEU A 95 -4.51 13.26 14.20
CA LEU A 95 -5.83 12.64 14.38
C LEU A 95 -5.74 11.51 15.42
N ASP A 96 -6.90 11.06 15.90
CA ASP A 96 -7.04 9.98 16.88
C ASP A 96 -7.37 8.66 16.20
N TRP A 97 -6.34 7.86 15.93
CA TRP A 97 -6.39 6.51 15.33
C TRP A 97 -7.30 5.45 15.96
N LEU A 98 -8.03 5.80 17.02
CA LEU A 98 -9.03 4.93 17.64
C LEU A 98 -10.44 5.53 17.53
N ASN A 99 -10.59 6.63 16.84
CA ASN A 99 -11.80 7.41 16.73
C ASN A 99 -11.96 7.94 15.29
N PRO A 100 -12.90 7.37 14.52
CA PRO A 100 -12.98 7.63 13.08
C PRO A 100 -13.50 9.03 12.73
N ASP A 101 -13.66 9.93 13.72
CA ASP A 101 -14.17 11.31 13.63
C ASP A 101 -13.58 12.09 14.82
N THR A 102 -12.32 12.49 14.70
CA THR A 102 -11.51 13.12 15.75
C THR A 102 -12.13 14.42 16.26
N ASP A 103 -12.71 15.21 15.35
CA ASP A 103 -13.28 16.51 15.69
C ASP A 103 -14.76 16.46 16.13
N GLY A 104 -15.43 15.33 15.89
CA GLY A 104 -16.82 15.07 16.25
C GLY A 104 -17.83 15.82 15.36
N GLY A 105 -17.42 16.24 14.17
CA GLY A 105 -18.20 16.96 13.18
C GLY A 105 -19.24 16.11 12.46
N GLY A 106 -19.15 14.78 12.58
CA GLY A 106 -20.04 13.81 11.95
C GLY A 106 -19.62 13.41 10.53
N ILE A 107 -18.41 13.81 10.10
CA ILE A 107 -17.76 13.36 8.87
C ILE A 107 -16.51 12.59 9.30
N PRO A 108 -16.30 11.35 8.83
CA PRO A 108 -15.12 10.60 9.23
C PRO A 108 -13.82 11.27 8.79
N ASP A 109 -12.77 11.15 9.58
CA ASP A 109 -11.46 11.78 9.33
C ASP A 109 -10.94 11.42 7.92
N GLY A 110 -11.05 10.17 7.49
CA GLY A 110 -10.69 9.69 6.14
C GLY A 110 -11.53 10.27 5.00
N GLN A 111 -12.71 10.81 5.30
CA GLN A 111 -13.50 11.56 4.33
C GLN A 111 -13.15 13.07 4.35
N GLU A 112 -12.73 13.61 5.49
CA GLU A 112 -12.25 15.00 5.60
C GLU A 112 -10.85 15.17 5.02
N CYS A 113 -9.99 14.17 5.19
CA CYS A 113 -8.58 14.16 4.87
C CYS A 113 -8.19 12.98 3.98
N GLY A 114 -8.53 13.08 2.70
CA GLY A 114 -8.10 12.09 1.71
C GLY A 114 -6.57 12.08 1.48
N PRO A 115 -6.04 11.04 0.80
CA PRO A 115 -4.60 10.84 0.62
C PRO A 115 -3.83 12.03 0.05
N ASP A 116 -4.45 12.78 -0.86
CA ASP A 116 -3.85 13.97 -1.48
C ASP A 116 -3.57 15.11 -0.47
N PHE A 117 -4.21 15.09 0.70
CA PHE A 117 -4.14 16.15 1.72
C PHE A 117 -3.35 15.75 2.97
N TRP A 118 -2.88 14.50 3.09
CA TRP A 118 -2.07 14.04 4.23
C TRP A 118 -0.81 14.89 4.40
N ILE A 119 -0.14 15.27 3.30
CA ILE A 119 1.08 16.09 3.36
C ILE A 119 0.84 17.52 3.88
N LEU A 120 -0.41 17.97 3.88
CA LEU A 120 -0.82 19.30 4.33
C LEU A 120 -1.36 19.27 5.77
N ASN A 121 -1.21 18.15 6.49
CA ASN A 121 -1.82 17.91 7.80
C ASN A 121 -3.34 18.17 7.77
N CYS A 122 -4.00 17.74 6.69
CA CYS A 122 -5.45 17.93 6.52
C CYS A 122 -5.91 19.39 6.53
N VAL A 123 -4.99 20.35 6.33
CA VAL A 123 -5.32 21.77 6.22
C VAL A 123 -5.71 22.08 4.76
N GLY A 124 -7.00 21.91 4.46
CA GLY A 124 -7.64 22.24 3.18
C GLY A 124 -8.46 23.52 3.23
#